data_AF-A0A6L3X6E7-F1
#
_entry.id   AF-A0A6L3X6E7-F1
#
_cell.length_a   1.000
_cell.length_b   1.000
_cell.length_c   1.000
_cell.angle_alpha   90.00
_cell.angle_beta   90.00
_cell.angle_gamma   90.00
#
_symmetry.space_group_name_H-M   'P 1'
#
loop_
_entity.id
_entity.type
_entity.pdbx_description
1 polymer ?
#
loop_
_entity_poly.entity_id
_entity_poly.type
_entity_poly.pdbx_seq_one_letter_code
_entity_poly.pdbx_strand_id
1 'polypeptide(L)'
;AFSMEGNNQPSAPRSQIPFAWAPGWNSPQAWNKFQAEVGGHLRHGDPGVRLIEASETGLDFFTTVPASFQAQEGHWRIAPYYHLFGSDEMSQRSPVFQQRMPQPYIKLNPADAAKLGVNAGANIAFSYDGQT
;
A
#
# COMPACT_ATOMS: atom_id res chain seq x y z
N ALA A 1 11.44 -2.92 -34.02
CA ALA A 1 11.61 -1.60 -33.39
C ALA A 1 12.73 -1.70 -32.38
N PHE A 2 13.58 -0.67 -32.27
CA PHE A 2 14.68 -0.63 -31.33
C PHE A 2 14.23 0.09 -30.05
N SER A 3 14.61 -0.42 -28.88
CA SER A 3 14.33 0.16 -27.57
C SER A 3 15.62 0.14 -26.74
N MET A 4 15.80 1.12 -25.84
CA MET A 4 16.90 1.11 -24.87
C MET A 4 16.73 0.00 -23.81
N GLU A 5 15.55 -0.62 -23.75
CA GLU A 5 15.20 -1.74 -22.86
C GLU A 5 15.75 -3.11 -23.35
N GLY A 6 16.56 -3.11 -24.41
CA GLY A 6 17.15 -4.32 -24.98
C GLY A 6 16.20 -5.13 -25.88
N ASN A 7 16.59 -6.38 -26.16
CA ASN A 7 15.82 -7.27 -27.03
C ASN A 7 14.65 -7.91 -26.27
N ASN A 8 13.43 -7.46 -26.59
CA ASN A 8 12.17 -7.98 -26.07
C ASN A 8 11.28 -8.62 -27.14
N GLN A 9 11.89 -9.24 -28.15
CA GLN A 9 11.14 -9.96 -29.18
C GLN A 9 10.33 -11.11 -28.56
N PRO A 10 9.00 -11.17 -28.75
CA PRO A 10 8.18 -12.23 -28.16
C PRO A 10 8.50 -13.63 -28.70
N SER A 11 9.12 -13.71 -29.89
CA SER A 11 9.54 -14.96 -30.53
C SER A 11 10.97 -15.38 -30.19
N ALA A 12 11.70 -14.66 -29.32
CA ALA A 12 13.03 -15.07 -28.91
C ALA A 12 12.97 -16.36 -28.07
N PRO A 13 13.85 -17.35 -28.28
CA PRO A 13 13.79 -18.67 -27.63
C PRO A 13 14.24 -18.59 -26.16
N ARG A 14 13.44 -17.95 -25.31
CA ARG A 14 13.68 -17.78 -23.87
C ARG A 14 12.36 -17.84 -23.10
N SER A 15 12.36 -18.53 -21.96
CA SER A 15 11.24 -18.58 -21.01
C SER A 15 11.26 -17.41 -20.03
N GLN A 16 12.45 -16.93 -19.65
CA GLN A 16 12.60 -15.82 -18.69
C GLN A 16 12.39 -14.46 -19.37
N ILE A 17 11.35 -13.74 -18.93
CA ILE A 17 10.97 -12.41 -19.45
C ILE A 17 10.97 -11.43 -18.27
N PRO A 18 12.00 -10.57 -18.14
CA PRO A 18 12.10 -9.63 -17.01
C PRO A 18 11.09 -8.48 -17.12
N PHE A 19 10.71 -8.11 -18.35
CA PHE A 19 9.74 -7.06 -18.64
C PHE A 19 9.01 -7.37 -19.96
N ALA A 20 7.68 -7.35 -19.95
CA ALA A 20 6.88 -7.55 -21.14
C ALA A 20 6.67 -6.23 -21.89
N TRP A 21 7.22 -6.14 -23.10
CA TRP A 21 7.08 -4.98 -23.98
C TRP A 21 6.92 -5.40 -25.43
N ALA A 22 6.01 -4.76 -26.14
CA ALA A 22 5.89 -4.89 -27.60
C ALA A 22 5.74 -3.50 -28.22
N PRO A 23 6.21 -3.26 -29.46
CA PRO A 23 6.09 -1.96 -30.09
C PRO A 23 4.64 -1.47 -30.13
N GLY A 24 4.39 -0.29 -29.59
CA GLY A 24 3.04 0.30 -29.48
C GLY A 24 2.20 -0.17 -28.29
N TRP A 25 2.75 -1.01 -27.39
CA TRP A 25 2.06 -1.55 -26.21
C TRP A 25 2.94 -1.43 -24.97
N ASN A 26 2.69 -0.43 -24.13
CA ASN A 26 3.37 -0.17 -22.86
C ASN A 26 2.48 -0.49 -21.64
N SER A 27 1.71 -1.56 -21.72
CA SER A 27 0.68 -1.91 -20.75
C SER A 27 0.69 -3.42 -20.44
N PRO A 28 -0.01 -3.88 -19.39
CA PRO A 28 -0.07 -5.32 -19.05
C PRO A 28 -0.52 -6.21 -20.22
N GLN A 29 -1.27 -5.67 -21.18
CA GLN A 29 -1.69 -6.39 -22.38
C GLN A 29 -0.53 -6.75 -23.33
N ALA A 30 0.68 -6.18 -23.17
CA ALA A 30 1.86 -6.62 -23.89
C ALA A 30 2.18 -8.10 -23.67
N TRP A 31 1.80 -8.66 -22.51
CA TRP A 31 1.92 -10.09 -22.19
C TRP A 31 1.24 -11.00 -23.22
N ASN A 32 0.14 -10.55 -23.83
CA ASN A 32 -0.58 -11.31 -24.86
C ASN A 32 0.31 -11.66 -26.07
N LYS A 33 1.38 -10.90 -26.32
CA LYS A 33 2.33 -11.18 -27.41
C LYS A 33 3.32 -12.28 -27.04
N PHE A 34 3.62 -12.45 -25.76
CA PHE A 34 4.57 -13.44 -25.23
C PHE A 34 3.93 -14.80 -24.92
N GLN A 35 2.60 -14.84 -24.84
CA GLN A 35 1.83 -16.08 -24.66
C GLN A 35 1.49 -16.74 -26.00
N ALA A 36 1.34 -18.07 -26.00
CA ALA A 36 0.89 -18.83 -27.17
C ALA A 36 -0.53 -18.41 -27.60
N GLU A 37 -1.40 -18.25 -26.61
CA GLU A 37 -2.74 -17.67 -26.69
C GLU A 37 -2.98 -16.75 -25.48
N VAL A 38 -3.94 -15.84 -25.58
CA VAL A 38 -4.24 -14.89 -24.49
C VAL A 38 -4.67 -15.64 -23.23
N GLY A 39 -3.94 -15.44 -22.13
CA GLY A 39 -4.19 -16.14 -20.86
C GLY A 39 -3.59 -17.54 -20.76
N GLY A 40 -2.93 -18.04 -21.82
CA GLY A 40 -2.27 -19.34 -21.83
C GLY A 40 -0.78 -19.27 -21.45
N HIS A 41 -0.08 -20.37 -21.73
CA HIS A 41 1.37 -20.51 -21.49
C HIS A 41 2.20 -19.53 -22.31
N LEU A 42 3.38 -19.18 -21.80
CA LEU A 42 4.41 -18.48 -22.55
C LEU A 42 4.89 -19.32 -23.73
N ARG A 43 5.18 -18.67 -24.86
CA ARG A 43 5.57 -19.32 -26.13
C ARG A 43 6.77 -20.26 -26.01
N HIS A 44 7.66 -20.02 -25.05
CA HIS A 44 8.89 -20.79 -24.84
C HIS A 44 8.96 -21.43 -23.44
N GLY A 45 7.80 -21.73 -22.86
CA GLY A 45 7.67 -22.37 -21.55
C GLY A 45 7.59 -21.37 -20.40
N ASP A 46 6.86 -21.75 -19.37
CA ASP A 46 6.65 -20.94 -18.18
C ASP A 46 7.83 -21.12 -17.20
N PRO A 47 8.59 -20.06 -16.89
CA PRO A 47 9.69 -20.15 -15.95
C PRO A 47 9.17 -20.21 -14.51
N GLY A 48 9.90 -20.93 -13.66
CA GLY A 48 9.62 -21.02 -12.23
C GLY A 48 8.79 -22.24 -11.85
N VAL A 49 8.68 -22.48 -10.56
CA VAL A 49 7.83 -23.53 -9.98
C VAL A 49 6.87 -22.86 -9.00
N ARG A 50 5.61 -23.26 -9.01
CA ARG A 50 4.65 -22.77 -8.03
C ARG A 50 4.99 -23.37 -6.66
N LEU A 51 5.41 -22.52 -5.73
CA LEU A 51 5.74 -22.93 -4.35
C LEU A 51 4.57 -22.80 -3.39
N ILE A 52 3.62 -21.91 -3.70
CA ILE A 52 2.45 -21.62 -2.87
C ILE A 52 1.20 -21.88 -3.71
N GLU A 53 0.47 -22.92 -3.33
CA GLU A 53 -0.84 -23.23 -3.88
C GLU A 53 -1.91 -22.41 -3.16
N ALA A 54 -2.95 -22.03 -3.90
CA ALA A 54 -4.13 -21.45 -3.25
C ALA A 54 -4.80 -22.55 -2.43
N SER A 55 -5.05 -22.29 -1.14
CA SER A 55 -5.87 -23.20 -0.33
C SER A 55 -7.34 -23.09 -0.76
N GLU A 56 -8.07 -24.22 -0.77
CA GLU A 56 -9.51 -24.23 -1.05
C GLU A 56 -10.32 -23.37 -0.07
N THR A 57 -9.76 -23.11 1.12
CA THR A 57 -10.26 -22.12 2.06
C THR A 57 -9.92 -20.72 1.55
N GLY A 58 -10.77 -20.18 0.69
CA GLY A 58 -10.83 -18.74 0.45
C GLY A 58 -11.13 -18.03 1.77
N LEU A 59 -10.42 -16.95 2.07
CA LEU A 59 -10.81 -16.07 3.16
C LEU A 59 -12.06 -15.30 2.71
N ASP A 60 -13.12 -15.38 3.50
CA ASP A 60 -14.29 -14.55 3.26
C ASP A 60 -13.91 -13.07 3.33
N PHE A 61 -14.51 -12.27 2.46
CA PHE A 61 -14.43 -10.83 2.61
C PHE A 61 -15.08 -10.40 3.93
N PHE A 62 -14.51 -9.38 4.58
CA PHE A 62 -15.15 -8.76 5.74
C PHE A 62 -16.51 -8.19 5.34
N THR A 63 -17.59 -8.77 5.84
CA THR A 63 -18.98 -8.31 5.62
C THR A 63 -19.52 -7.48 6.78
N THR A 64 -18.84 -7.51 7.92
CA THR A 64 -19.25 -6.77 9.12
C THR A 64 -19.00 -5.27 8.93
N VAL A 65 -20.08 -4.50 8.85
CA VAL A 65 -20.04 -3.04 8.94
C VAL A 65 -20.10 -2.64 10.42
N PRO A 66 -19.11 -1.91 10.97
CA PRO A 66 -19.16 -1.46 12.35
C PRO A 66 -20.30 -0.47 12.58
N ALA A 67 -20.82 -0.44 13.80
CA ALA A 67 -21.84 0.53 14.18
C ALA A 67 -21.36 1.97 13.95
N SER A 68 -22.31 2.86 13.64
CA SER A 68 -22.02 4.28 13.47
C SER A 68 -21.38 4.84 14.74
N PHE A 69 -20.50 5.83 14.57
CA PHE A 69 -19.90 6.51 15.71
C PHE A 69 -20.97 7.21 16.54
N GLN A 70 -20.96 6.95 17.85
CA GLN A 70 -21.76 7.66 18.84
C GLN A 70 -20.80 8.36 19.79
N ALA A 71 -20.86 9.69 19.85
CA ALA A 71 -20.03 10.46 20.76
C ALA A 71 -20.46 10.18 22.21
N GLN A 72 -19.48 9.94 23.07
CA GLN A 72 -19.68 9.73 24.50
C GLN A 72 -18.78 10.70 25.27
N GLU A 73 -19.34 11.35 26.29
CA GLU A 73 -18.58 12.30 27.09
C GLU A 73 -17.42 11.61 27.80
N GLY A 74 -16.23 12.22 27.75
CA GLY A 74 -15.00 11.64 28.30
C GLY A 74 -14.36 10.53 27.47
N HIS A 75 -14.99 10.09 26.37
CA HIS A 75 -14.46 9.04 25.50
C HIS A 75 -14.11 9.58 24.11
N TRP A 76 -13.00 9.10 23.56
CA TRP A 76 -12.45 9.56 22.29
C TRP A 76 -12.24 8.39 21.34
N ARG A 77 -12.59 8.57 20.06
CA ARG A 77 -12.19 7.64 19.00
C ARG A 77 -10.91 8.15 18.36
N ILE A 78 -9.84 7.36 18.49
CA ILE A 78 -8.55 7.67 17.89
C ILE A 78 -8.46 6.97 16.54
N ALA A 79 -8.02 7.71 15.52
CA ALA A 79 -7.70 7.18 14.21
C ALA A 79 -6.30 7.65 13.81
N PRO A 80 -5.48 6.79 13.18
CA PRO A 80 -4.16 7.20 12.72
C PRO A 80 -4.30 8.24 11.59
N TYR A 81 -3.55 9.33 11.71
CA TYR A 81 -3.45 10.37 10.68
C TYR A 81 -2.07 10.28 10.02
N TYR A 82 -1.96 9.46 8.99
CA TYR A 82 -0.68 9.19 8.33
C TYR A 82 -0.27 10.32 7.39
N HIS A 83 1.03 10.62 7.40
CA HIS A 83 1.70 11.50 6.45
C HIS A 83 2.34 10.67 5.33
N LEU A 84 2.52 11.30 4.17
CA LEU A 84 3.21 10.68 3.04
C LEU A 84 4.63 10.21 3.40
N PHE A 85 5.31 10.93 4.29
CA PHE A 85 6.60 10.56 4.86
C PHE A 85 6.60 10.82 6.37
N GLY A 86 7.31 9.98 7.12
CA GLY A 86 7.44 10.03 8.57
C GLY A 86 6.44 9.15 9.32
N SER A 87 5.53 8.47 8.63
CA SER A 87 4.55 7.56 9.26
C SER A 87 4.92 6.08 9.18
N ASP A 88 5.85 5.71 8.31
CA ASP A 88 6.40 4.35 8.18
C ASP A 88 7.85 4.28 8.71
N GLU A 89 8.31 3.07 9.03
CA GLU A 89 9.62 2.83 9.63
C GLU A 89 10.79 3.31 8.77
N MET A 90 10.72 3.09 7.44
CA MET A 90 11.83 3.46 6.54
C MET A 90 11.94 4.98 6.41
N SER A 91 10.82 5.67 6.21
CA SER A 91 10.85 7.13 6.09
C SER A 91 11.24 7.82 7.39
N GLN A 92 10.82 7.30 8.55
CA GLN A 92 11.25 7.83 9.86
C GLN A 92 12.75 7.74 10.11
N ARG A 93 13.42 6.72 9.54
CA ARG A 93 14.87 6.50 9.70
C ARG A 93 15.72 7.17 8.63
N SER A 94 15.10 7.79 7.63
CA SER A 94 15.82 8.50 6.57
C SER A 94 16.24 9.90 7.03
N PRO A 95 17.54 10.25 7.01
CA PRO A 95 18.00 11.58 7.38
C PRO A 95 17.39 12.71 6.53
N VAL A 96 17.04 12.41 5.27
CA VAL A 96 16.43 13.38 4.36
C VAL A 96 14.97 13.66 4.76
N PHE A 97 14.21 12.62 5.11
CA PHE A 97 12.82 12.79 5.52
C PHE A 97 12.70 13.36 6.93
N GLN A 98 13.62 13.03 7.84
CA GLN A 98 13.65 13.61 9.20
C GLN A 98 13.69 15.14 9.20
N GLN A 99 14.33 15.77 8.21
CA GLN A 99 14.40 17.23 8.09
C GLN A 99 13.06 17.90 7.72
N ARG A 100 12.10 17.13 7.18
CA ARG A 100 10.84 17.66 6.66
C ARG A 100 9.59 16.97 7.22
N MET A 101 9.76 15.86 7.94
CA MET A 101 8.63 15.18 8.59
C MET A 101 8.14 16.02 9.78
N PRO A 102 6.82 16.03 10.03
CA PRO A 102 6.28 16.66 11.23
C PRO A 102 6.73 15.88 12.47
N GLN A 103 6.84 16.60 13.59
CA GLN A 103 6.91 15.96 14.91
C GLN A 103 5.60 15.22 15.20
N PRO A 104 5.60 14.11 15.98
CA PRO A 104 4.38 13.44 16.39
C PRO A 104 3.41 14.41 17.08
N TYR A 105 2.14 14.37 16.71
CA TYR A 105 1.12 15.26 17.25
C TYR A 105 -0.27 14.59 17.25
N ILE A 106 -1.15 15.12 18.10
CA ILE A 106 -2.59 14.81 18.06
C ILE A 106 -3.28 15.95 17.32
N LYS A 107 -4.15 15.59 16.37
CA LYS A 107 -5.04 16.55 15.70
C LYS A 107 -6.43 16.45 16.32
N LEU A 108 -6.90 17.55 16.90
CA LEU A 108 -8.21 17.64 17.55
C LEU A 108 -9.15 18.55 16.77
N ASN A 109 -10.46 18.26 16.88
CA ASN A 109 -11.50 19.19 16.43
C ASN A 109 -11.47 20.44 17.34
N PRO A 110 -11.63 21.66 16.79
CA PRO A 110 -11.64 22.89 17.60
C PRO A 110 -12.68 22.91 18.73
N ALA A 111 -13.89 22.36 18.51
CA ALA A 111 -14.94 22.30 19.51
C ALA A 111 -14.56 21.37 20.68
N ASP A 112 -13.85 20.29 20.37
CA ASP A 112 -13.37 19.33 21.34
C ASP A 112 -12.17 19.86 22.13
N ALA A 113 -11.25 20.57 21.46
CA ALA A 113 -10.17 21.29 22.12
C ALA A 113 -10.71 22.36 23.09
N ALA A 114 -11.76 23.08 22.70
CA ALA A 114 -12.43 24.06 23.55
C ALA A 114 -13.07 23.42 24.79
N LYS A 115 -13.72 22.25 24.64
CA LYS A 115 -14.27 21.49 25.78
C LYS A 115 -13.18 21.00 26.73
N LEU A 116 -12.03 20.60 26.20
CA LEU A 116 -10.87 20.18 26.98
C LEU A 116 -10.09 21.37 27.59
N GLY A 117 -10.37 22.61 27.16
CA GLY A 117 -9.63 23.79 27.61
C GLY A 117 -8.18 23.84 27.13
N VAL A 118 -7.86 23.18 26.01
CA VAL A 118 -6.50 23.09 25.46
C VAL A 118 -6.34 23.93 24.20
N ASN A 119 -5.12 24.42 23.99
CA ASN A 119 -4.73 25.19 22.81
C ASN A 119 -3.67 24.44 21.99
N ALA A 120 -3.42 24.89 20.76
CA ALA A 120 -2.35 24.34 19.95
C ALA A 120 -0.99 24.39 20.68
N GLY A 121 -0.26 23.29 20.67
CA GLY A 121 1.00 23.13 21.40
C GLY A 121 0.85 22.71 22.87
N ALA A 122 -0.37 22.52 23.37
CA ALA A 122 -0.57 21.91 24.68
C ALA A 122 -0.11 20.45 24.69
N ASN A 123 0.53 20.04 25.78
CA ASN A 123 0.83 18.64 26.04
C ASN A 123 -0.46 17.93 26.48
N ILE A 124 -0.77 16.83 25.83
CA ILE A 124 -1.94 16.01 26.12
C ILE A 124 -1.47 14.57 26.29
N ALA A 125 -2.04 13.87 27.26
CA ALA A 125 -1.93 12.44 27.41
C ALA A 125 -3.34 11.84 27.28
N PHE A 126 -3.43 10.63 26.72
CA PHE A 126 -4.67 9.86 26.71
C PHE A 126 -4.36 8.47 27.25
N SER A 127 -5.38 7.81 27.80
CA SER A 127 -5.26 6.42 28.20
C SER A 127 -6.06 5.52 27.28
N TYR A 128 -5.54 4.32 27.05
CA TYR A 128 -6.19 3.27 26.27
C TYR A 128 -5.94 1.92 26.93
N ASP A 129 -6.99 1.13 27.17
CA ASP A 129 -6.94 -0.17 27.85
C ASP A 129 -6.11 -0.18 29.15
N GLY A 130 -6.20 0.91 29.94
CA GLY A 130 -5.48 1.04 31.21
C GLY A 130 -4.01 1.45 31.10
N GLN A 131 -3.51 1.72 29.89
CA GLN A 131 -2.18 2.28 29.64
C GLN A 131 -2.28 3.79 29.42
N THR A 132 -1.28 4.55 29.88
CA THR A 132 -1.14 6.00 29.62
C THR A 132 0.06 6.26 28.73
#